data_AF-A0A368HH24-F1
#
_entry.id   AF-A0A368HH24-F1
#
_cell.length_a   1.000
_cell.length_b   1.000
_cell.length_c   1.000
_cell.angle_alpha   90.00
_cell.angle_beta   90.00
_cell.angle_gamma   90.00
#
_symmetry.space_group_name_H-M   'P 1'
#
loop_
_entity.id
_entity.type
_entity.pdbx_description
1 polymer ?
#
loop_
_entity_poly.entity_id
_entity_poly.type
_entity_poly.pdbx_seq_one_letter_code
_entity_poly.pdbx_strand_id
1 'polypeptide(L)'
;MTGDADRHEECARCGIRQWPWPARCRPGSMCPFAQSTFGIHRFFRRNPLFGTRCATPEWPAGIRRAAAARAHPYYAPELLYDPDRHIRRQAIKRAPLDHIAPLREDADASVRAAVARRLFGSDLIIMMDDSDIIVRRIVVSRVTAHMLPLMLGDADPHIRRVLARRIDASWLMVLAEDPIADVRAIVAHRLQWAVPASRPD
;
A
#
# COMPACT_ATOMS: atom_id res chain seq x y z
N MET A 1 15.50 9.26 39.18
CA MET A 1 16.53 8.29 38.76
C MET A 1 16.12 6.84 39.07
N THR A 2 14.84 6.49 38.92
CA THR A 2 14.29 5.14 39.17
C THR A 2 14.17 4.29 37.90
N GLY A 3 14.26 4.92 36.72
CA GLY A 3 13.86 4.26 35.48
C GLY A 3 14.73 3.10 35.00
N ASP A 4 15.99 2.95 35.42
CA ASP A 4 16.84 1.86 34.90
C ASP A 4 16.62 0.54 35.63
N ALA A 5 16.44 0.57 36.96
CA ALA A 5 16.15 -0.63 37.76
C ALA A 5 14.77 -1.24 37.43
N ASP A 6 13.73 -0.40 37.32
CA ASP A 6 12.37 -0.83 36.93
C ASP A 6 12.36 -1.48 35.53
N ARG A 7 13.14 -0.93 34.59
CA ARG A 7 13.32 -1.50 33.25
C ARG A 7 14.00 -2.87 33.26
N HIS A 8 14.88 -3.14 34.23
CA HIS A 8 15.54 -4.44 34.36
C HIS A 8 14.58 -5.53 34.85
N GLU A 9 13.69 -5.22 35.81
CA GLU A 9 12.67 -6.17 36.31
C GLU A 9 11.57 -6.45 35.28
N GLU A 10 11.06 -5.42 34.60
CA GLU A 10 10.11 -5.59 33.48
C GLU A 10 10.72 -6.43 32.36
N CYS A 11 12.01 -6.25 32.07
CA CYS A 11 12.71 -7.07 31.09
C CYS A 11 12.85 -8.54 31.52
N ALA A 12 13.03 -8.82 32.82
CA ALA A 12 13.15 -10.19 33.32
C ALA A 12 11.84 -11.00 33.13
N ARG A 13 10.68 -10.34 33.22
CA ARG A 13 9.35 -10.95 33.00
C ARG A 13 8.83 -10.83 31.56
N CYS A 14 9.61 -10.21 30.68
CA CYS A 14 9.18 -9.94 29.30
C CYS A 14 9.09 -11.26 28.50
N GLY A 15 7.89 -11.58 28.01
CA GLY A 15 7.62 -12.79 27.22
C GLY A 15 8.51 -12.92 25.96
N ILE A 16 9.02 -11.80 25.43
CA ILE A 16 9.98 -11.79 24.32
C ILE A 16 11.33 -12.40 24.71
N ARG A 17 11.79 -12.19 25.95
CA ARG A 17 13.06 -12.75 26.45
C ARG A 17 12.94 -14.23 26.83
N GLN A 18 11.73 -14.70 27.09
CA GLN A 18 11.45 -16.09 27.43
C GLN A 18 11.37 -17.00 26.20
N TRP A 19 11.45 -16.44 24.99
CA TRP A 19 11.42 -17.23 23.76
C TRP A 19 12.74 -17.96 23.51
N PRO A 20 12.71 -19.11 22.79
CA PRO A 20 13.90 -19.91 22.54
C PRO A 20 14.99 -19.18 21.73
N TRP A 21 14.62 -18.15 20.97
CA TRP A 21 15.56 -17.35 20.20
C TRP A 21 15.76 -15.96 20.82
N PRO A 22 17.02 -15.53 21.05
CA PRO A 22 17.28 -14.27 21.71
C PRO A 22 16.89 -13.09 20.81
N ALA A 23 16.09 -12.17 21.37
CA ALA A 23 15.80 -10.89 20.73
C ALA A 23 16.96 -9.91 20.90
N ARG A 24 17.34 -9.21 19.83
CA ARG A 24 18.20 -8.02 19.89
C ARG A 24 17.38 -6.86 20.42
N CYS A 25 17.33 -6.69 21.73
CA CYS A 25 16.56 -5.63 22.39
C CYS A 25 17.46 -4.65 23.16
N ARG A 26 17.01 -3.40 23.27
CA ARG A 26 17.56 -2.39 24.18
C ARG A 26 16.38 -1.68 24.85
N PRO A 27 16.21 -1.76 26.19
CA PRO A 27 15.08 -1.15 26.89
C PRO A 27 14.86 0.32 26.50
N GLY A 28 13.60 0.74 26.35
CA GLY A 28 13.19 2.08 25.93
C GLY A 28 13.45 2.47 24.48
N SER A 29 14.50 1.93 23.83
CA SER A 29 14.97 2.40 22.51
C SER A 29 14.82 1.39 21.37
N MET A 30 14.77 0.10 21.67
CA MET A 30 14.55 -1.03 20.76
C MET A 30 13.83 -2.13 21.55
N CYS A 31 12.57 -1.87 21.88
CA CYS A 31 11.71 -2.72 22.69
C CYS A 31 10.30 -2.70 22.09
N PRO A 32 9.58 -3.84 22.01
CA PRO A 32 8.19 -3.84 21.54
C PRO A 32 7.26 -3.12 22.53
N PHE A 33 7.65 -2.99 23.80
CA PHE A 33 6.93 -2.25 24.84
C PHE A 33 7.46 -0.81 25.03
N ALA A 34 8.22 -0.27 24.07
CA ALA A 34 8.67 1.11 24.15
C ALA A 34 7.47 2.09 24.12
N GLN A 35 7.56 3.18 24.87
CA GLN A 35 6.55 4.24 24.86
C GLN A 35 6.45 4.97 23.50
N SER A 36 7.52 4.90 22.68
CA SER A 36 7.55 5.50 21.35
C SER A 36 7.29 4.46 20.26
N THR A 37 6.46 4.81 19.28
CA THR A 37 6.24 3.99 18.07
C THR A 37 7.54 3.69 17.33
N PHE A 38 8.49 4.63 17.35
CA PHE A 38 9.82 4.46 16.77
C PHE A 38 10.61 3.33 17.43
N GLY A 39 10.60 3.22 18.77
CA GLY A 39 11.25 2.12 19.50
C GLY A 39 10.65 0.75 19.15
N ILE A 40 9.32 0.69 19.04
CA ILE A 40 8.59 -0.53 18.65
C ILE A 40 8.94 -0.93 17.22
N HIS A 41 8.85 0.00 16.26
CA HIS A 41 9.20 -0.29 14.86
C HIS A 41 10.68 -0.65 14.69
N ARG A 42 11.59 -0.04 15.46
CA ARG A 42 13.01 -0.37 15.45
C ARG A 42 13.24 -1.78 15.95
N PHE A 43 12.53 -2.20 17.01
CA PHE A 43 12.59 -3.58 17.50
C PHE A 43 12.22 -4.59 16.42
N PHE A 44 11.05 -4.48 15.78
CA PHE A 44 10.63 -5.45 14.77
C PHE A 44 11.47 -5.39 13.49
N ARG A 45 12.07 -4.24 13.16
CA ARG A 45 13.04 -4.14 12.06
C ARG A 45 14.29 -4.95 12.35
N ARG A 46 14.78 -4.95 13.60
CA ARG A 46 15.97 -5.69 14.00
C ARG A 46 15.70 -7.16 14.32
N ASN A 47 14.43 -7.49 14.59
CA ASN A 47 13.97 -8.81 15.02
C ASN A 47 12.75 -9.26 14.17
N PRO A 48 12.92 -9.47 12.85
CA PRO A 48 11.79 -9.74 11.94
C PRO A 48 11.02 -11.02 12.28
N LEU A 49 11.65 -12.03 12.86
CA LEU A 49 10.98 -13.29 13.28
C LEU A 49 9.89 -13.07 14.33
N PHE A 50 9.98 -11.97 15.11
CA PHE A 50 8.95 -11.62 16.09
C PHE A 50 7.74 -10.93 15.43
N GLY A 51 7.86 -10.46 14.18
CA GLY A 51 6.78 -9.77 13.49
C GLY A 51 5.53 -10.62 13.35
N THR A 52 5.65 -11.89 12.97
CA THR A 52 4.51 -12.81 12.86
C THR A 52 3.85 -13.04 14.21
N ARG A 53 4.64 -13.47 15.19
CA ARG A 53 4.13 -13.93 16.49
C ARG A 53 3.61 -12.82 17.40
N CYS A 54 3.96 -11.57 17.11
CA CYS A 54 3.45 -10.40 17.85
C CYS A 54 2.36 -9.65 17.09
N ALA A 55 1.92 -10.12 15.92
CA ALA A 55 0.83 -9.52 15.15
C ALA A 55 -0.57 -10.04 15.56
N THR A 56 -0.60 -11.05 16.42
CA THR A 56 -1.78 -11.80 16.85
C THR A 56 -2.58 -11.10 17.96
N PRO A 57 -3.87 -11.42 18.14
CA PRO A 57 -4.79 -10.67 19.01
C PRO A 57 -4.38 -10.54 20.49
N GLU A 58 -3.58 -11.47 21.02
CA GLU A 58 -3.09 -11.45 22.40
C GLU A 58 -2.11 -10.31 22.69
N TRP A 59 -1.58 -9.65 21.65
CA TRP A 59 -0.67 -8.52 21.80
C TRP A 59 -1.40 -7.16 21.77
N PRO A 60 -0.90 -6.14 22.49
CA PRO A 60 -1.45 -4.79 22.41
C PRO A 60 -1.48 -4.24 20.98
N ALA A 61 -2.52 -3.49 20.62
CA ALA A 61 -2.76 -3.01 19.26
C ALA A 61 -1.57 -2.25 18.63
N GLY A 62 -0.89 -1.40 19.42
CA GLY A 62 0.30 -0.67 18.95
C GLY A 62 1.46 -1.60 18.56
N ILE A 63 1.63 -2.70 19.30
CA ILE A 63 2.63 -3.72 19.03
C ILE A 63 2.22 -4.51 17.79
N ARG A 64 0.97 -4.98 17.72
CA ARG A 64 0.44 -5.74 16.58
C ARG A 64 0.60 -5.01 15.25
N ARG A 65 0.26 -3.72 15.20
CA ARG A 65 0.43 -2.88 14.00
C ARG A 65 1.89 -2.82 13.53
N ALA A 66 2.82 -2.63 14.47
CA ALA A 66 4.24 -2.59 14.15
C ALA A 66 4.81 -3.97 13.78
N ALA A 67 4.31 -5.03 14.41
CA ALA A 67 4.68 -6.41 14.17
C ALA A 67 4.20 -6.89 12.79
N ALA A 68 2.95 -6.60 12.41
CA ALA A 68 2.36 -6.91 11.10
C ALA A 68 3.17 -6.30 9.95
N ALA A 69 3.77 -5.13 10.16
CA ALA A 69 4.70 -4.51 9.22
C ALA A 69 6.00 -5.30 9.00
N ARG A 70 6.21 -6.41 9.70
CA ARG A 70 7.34 -7.34 9.63
C ARG A 70 6.92 -8.81 9.67
N ALA A 71 5.62 -9.11 9.61
CA ALA A 71 5.13 -10.48 9.54
C ALA A 71 5.74 -11.21 8.34
N HIS A 72 6.12 -12.47 8.54
CA HIS A 72 6.67 -13.30 7.49
C HIS A 72 5.60 -13.58 6.40
N PRO A 73 5.94 -13.59 5.09
CA PRO A 73 4.98 -13.77 4.00
C PRO A 73 4.05 -14.98 4.17
N TYR A 74 4.57 -16.09 4.69
CA TYR A 74 3.78 -17.30 4.98
C TYR A 74 2.58 -17.06 5.90
N TYR A 75 2.71 -16.15 6.88
CA TYR A 75 1.65 -15.86 7.86
C TYR A 75 0.88 -14.57 7.53
N ALA A 76 1.30 -13.83 6.50
CA ALA A 76 0.62 -12.62 6.08
C ALA A 76 -0.84 -12.87 5.63
N PRO A 77 -1.21 -14.00 4.99
CA PRO A 77 -2.60 -14.30 4.65
C PRO A 77 -3.58 -14.25 5.83
N GLU A 78 -3.22 -14.81 6.99
CA GLU A 78 -4.08 -14.79 8.17
C GLU A 78 -4.39 -13.35 8.63
N LEU A 79 -3.40 -12.47 8.54
CA LEU A 79 -3.51 -11.06 8.91
C LEU A 79 -4.35 -10.22 7.92
N LEU A 80 -4.72 -10.77 6.76
CA LEU A 80 -5.61 -10.10 5.81
C LEU A 80 -7.05 -9.99 6.32
N TYR A 81 -7.44 -10.80 7.31
CA TYR A 81 -8.79 -10.80 7.89
C TYR A 81 -8.84 -10.10 9.26
N ASP A 82 -7.76 -9.45 9.66
CA ASP A 82 -7.68 -8.75 10.94
C ASP A 82 -8.71 -7.61 11.00
N PRO A 83 -9.43 -7.41 12.12
CA PRO A 83 -10.36 -6.29 12.25
C PRO A 83 -9.66 -4.92 12.11
N ASP A 84 -8.37 -4.82 12.42
CA ASP A 84 -7.61 -3.57 12.27
C ASP A 84 -7.15 -3.37 10.82
N ARG A 85 -7.76 -2.37 10.15
CA ARG A 85 -7.38 -1.94 8.79
C ARG A 85 -5.87 -1.70 8.61
N HIS A 86 -5.16 -1.25 9.64
CA HIS A 86 -3.71 -1.03 9.56
C HIS A 86 -2.97 -2.37 9.42
N ILE A 87 -3.39 -3.39 10.15
CA ILE A 87 -2.80 -4.73 10.08
C ILE A 87 -3.06 -5.33 8.70
N ARG A 88 -4.31 -5.29 8.20
CA ARG A 88 -4.66 -5.73 6.83
C ARG A 88 -3.76 -5.06 5.78
N ARG A 89 -3.57 -3.74 5.87
CA ARG A 89 -2.67 -2.97 4.97
C ARG A 89 -1.22 -3.40 5.03
N GLN A 90 -0.69 -3.75 6.20
CA GLN A 90 0.69 -4.23 6.31
C GLN A 90 0.82 -5.65 5.78
N ALA A 91 -0.18 -6.50 6.03
CA ALA A 91 -0.26 -7.86 5.52
C ALA A 91 -0.30 -7.90 3.99
N ILE A 92 -1.10 -7.02 3.37
CA ILE A 92 -1.15 -6.86 1.90
C ILE A 92 0.23 -6.62 1.31
N LYS A 93 1.19 -5.99 2.01
CA LYS A 93 2.53 -5.76 1.42
C LYS A 93 3.35 -7.03 1.22
N ARG A 94 2.96 -8.14 1.86
CA ARG A 94 3.75 -9.37 1.94
C ARG A 94 3.01 -10.64 1.58
N ALA A 95 1.69 -10.64 1.67
CA ALA A 95 0.89 -11.79 1.28
C ALA A 95 1.10 -12.14 -0.21
N PRO A 96 0.94 -13.39 -0.61
CA PRO A 96 0.85 -13.77 -2.03
C PRO A 96 -0.30 -13.02 -2.75
N LEU A 97 -0.21 -12.83 -4.07
CA LEU A 97 -1.12 -11.95 -4.82
C LEU A 97 -2.55 -12.50 -4.93
N ASP A 98 -2.67 -13.82 -5.11
CA ASP A 98 -3.92 -14.58 -5.08
C ASP A 98 -4.72 -14.34 -3.78
N HIS A 99 -4.04 -14.22 -2.64
CA HIS A 99 -4.68 -13.98 -1.35
C HIS A 99 -5.17 -12.54 -1.17
N ILE A 100 -4.55 -11.55 -1.83
CA ILE A 100 -4.97 -10.14 -1.68
C ILE A 100 -6.07 -9.74 -2.67
N ALA A 101 -6.28 -10.50 -3.75
CA ALA A 101 -7.25 -10.17 -4.78
C ALA A 101 -8.68 -9.96 -4.23
N PRO A 102 -9.19 -10.78 -3.28
CA PRO A 102 -10.51 -10.55 -2.67
C PRO A 102 -10.62 -9.22 -1.90
N LEU A 103 -9.52 -8.67 -1.38
CA LEU A 103 -9.52 -7.43 -0.59
C LEU A 103 -9.70 -6.17 -1.46
N ARG A 104 -9.86 -6.30 -2.78
CA ARG A 104 -10.29 -5.20 -3.64
C ARG A 104 -11.69 -4.70 -3.29
N GLU A 105 -12.49 -5.49 -2.57
CA GLU A 105 -13.82 -5.14 -2.06
C GLU A 105 -13.80 -4.81 -0.56
N ASP A 106 -12.63 -4.64 0.06
CA ASP A 106 -12.53 -4.27 1.48
C ASP A 106 -13.29 -2.97 1.76
N ALA A 107 -14.01 -2.93 2.88
CA ALA A 107 -14.80 -1.76 3.27
C ALA A 107 -13.94 -0.48 3.42
N ASP A 108 -12.66 -0.63 3.78
CA ASP A 108 -11.75 0.49 3.98
C ASP A 108 -10.96 0.84 2.71
N ALA A 109 -11.14 2.06 2.22
CA ALA A 109 -10.47 2.56 1.01
C ALA A 109 -8.94 2.52 1.11
N SER A 110 -8.36 2.68 2.31
CA SER A 110 -6.91 2.63 2.47
C SER A 110 -6.34 1.20 2.37
N VAL A 111 -7.19 0.18 2.61
CA VAL A 111 -6.91 -1.24 2.33
C VAL A 111 -7.01 -1.49 0.83
N ARG A 112 -8.10 -1.08 0.16
CA ARG A 112 -8.24 -1.19 -1.30
C ARG A 112 -7.09 -0.48 -2.04
N ALA A 113 -6.67 0.68 -1.58
CA ALA A 113 -5.51 1.40 -2.10
C ALA A 113 -4.19 0.62 -1.92
N ALA A 114 -4.05 -0.19 -0.86
CA ALA A 114 -2.89 -1.07 -0.70
C ALA A 114 -2.93 -2.25 -1.68
N VAL A 115 -4.12 -2.80 -1.94
CA VAL A 115 -4.35 -3.85 -2.94
C VAL A 115 -4.01 -3.36 -4.35
N ALA A 116 -4.55 -2.21 -4.76
CA ALA A 116 -4.30 -1.61 -6.08
C ALA A 116 -2.81 -1.34 -6.35
N ARG A 117 -1.99 -1.11 -5.30
CA ARG A 117 -0.53 -0.94 -5.44
C ARG A 117 0.21 -2.24 -5.79
N ARG A 118 -0.41 -3.40 -5.62
CA ARG A 118 0.22 -4.70 -5.84
C ARG A 118 -0.40 -5.50 -6.99
N LEU A 119 -1.70 -5.37 -7.20
CA LEU A 119 -2.37 -6.00 -8.35
C LEU A 119 -1.90 -5.39 -9.68
N PHE A 120 -2.15 -6.12 -10.76
CA PHE A 120 -1.78 -5.79 -12.13
C PHE A 120 -2.79 -6.38 -13.12
N GLY A 121 -2.74 -5.94 -14.38
CA GLY A 121 -3.56 -6.50 -15.45
C GLY A 121 -5.05 -6.37 -15.18
N SER A 122 -5.79 -7.46 -15.46
CA SER A 122 -7.25 -7.53 -15.34
C SER A 122 -7.77 -7.22 -13.94
N ASP A 123 -6.98 -7.51 -12.90
CA ASP A 123 -7.40 -7.27 -11.52
C ASP A 123 -7.60 -5.78 -11.20
N LEU A 124 -6.87 -4.89 -11.88
CA LEU A 124 -7.02 -3.45 -11.70
C LEU A 124 -8.24 -2.88 -12.42
N ILE A 125 -8.78 -3.58 -13.43
CA ILE A 125 -9.97 -3.12 -14.17
C ILE A 125 -11.15 -2.96 -13.22
N ILE A 126 -11.35 -3.93 -12.32
CA ILE A 126 -12.46 -3.94 -11.36
C ILE A 126 -12.36 -2.78 -10.36
N MET A 127 -11.19 -2.19 -10.20
CA MET A 127 -10.93 -1.07 -9.29
C MET A 127 -10.97 0.30 -9.98
N MET A 128 -11.22 0.35 -11.30
CA MET A 128 -11.24 1.61 -12.06
C MET A 128 -12.36 2.55 -11.60
N ASP A 129 -13.51 1.98 -11.20
CA ASP A 129 -14.68 2.73 -10.72
C ASP A 129 -14.78 2.77 -9.18
N ASP A 130 -13.67 2.53 -8.47
CA ASP A 130 -13.65 2.59 -7.01
C ASP A 130 -14.20 3.94 -6.53
N SER A 131 -15.06 3.94 -5.51
CA SER A 131 -15.65 5.17 -4.98
C SER A 131 -14.61 6.15 -4.44
N ASP A 132 -13.46 5.64 -3.98
CA ASP A 132 -12.36 6.44 -3.46
C ASP A 132 -11.39 6.90 -4.56
N ILE A 133 -11.23 8.22 -4.65
CA ILE A 133 -10.35 8.90 -5.61
C ILE A 133 -8.88 8.48 -5.49
N ILE A 134 -8.38 8.16 -4.30
CA ILE A 134 -6.99 7.75 -4.10
C ILE A 134 -6.78 6.36 -4.70
N VAL A 135 -7.77 5.47 -4.59
CA VAL A 135 -7.71 4.16 -5.27
C VAL A 135 -7.68 4.36 -6.78
N ARG A 136 -8.61 5.12 -7.36
CA ARG A 136 -8.63 5.37 -8.81
C ARG A 136 -7.34 6.04 -9.33
N ARG A 137 -6.74 6.95 -8.56
CA ARG A 137 -5.43 7.56 -8.87
C ARG A 137 -4.28 6.54 -8.89
N ILE A 138 -4.30 5.56 -7.99
CA ILE A 138 -3.32 4.47 -8.00
C ILE A 138 -3.55 3.57 -9.21
N VAL A 139 -4.82 3.22 -9.50
CA VAL A 139 -5.21 2.38 -10.63
C VAL A 139 -4.76 3.01 -11.93
N VAL A 140 -5.14 4.27 -12.22
CA VAL A 140 -4.76 4.94 -13.47
C VAL A 140 -3.26 4.97 -13.65
N SER A 141 -2.48 5.09 -12.57
CA SER A 141 -1.01 5.13 -12.61
C SER A 141 -0.35 3.78 -12.90
N ARG A 142 -1.09 2.68 -12.79
CA ARG A 142 -0.56 1.30 -12.84
C ARG A 142 -1.15 0.43 -13.94
N VAL A 143 -2.37 0.70 -14.40
CA VAL A 143 -2.98 -0.04 -15.50
C VAL A 143 -2.15 0.08 -16.78
N THR A 144 -2.21 -0.94 -17.63
CA THR A 144 -1.54 -0.97 -18.93
C THR A 144 -2.12 0.06 -19.88
N ALA A 145 -1.31 0.54 -20.84
CA ALA A 145 -1.72 1.64 -21.72
C ALA A 145 -3.01 1.36 -22.51
N HIS A 146 -3.21 0.12 -22.96
CA HIS A 146 -4.42 -0.30 -23.68
C HIS A 146 -5.69 -0.28 -22.83
N MET A 147 -5.59 -0.25 -21.49
CA MET A 147 -6.73 -0.17 -20.58
C MET A 147 -7.07 1.27 -20.17
N LEU A 148 -6.17 2.24 -20.39
CA LEU A 148 -6.40 3.65 -20.04
C LEU A 148 -7.66 4.28 -20.67
N PRO A 149 -8.09 3.92 -21.90
CA PRO A 149 -9.34 4.45 -22.47
C PRO A 149 -10.57 4.22 -21.59
N LEU A 150 -10.58 3.15 -20.78
CA LEU A 150 -11.70 2.84 -19.87
C LEU A 150 -11.87 3.90 -18.75
N MET A 151 -10.88 4.75 -18.51
CA MET A 151 -10.90 5.76 -17.45
C MET A 151 -11.06 7.20 -17.96
N LEU A 152 -11.25 7.41 -19.28
CA LEU A 152 -11.33 8.74 -19.92
C LEU A 152 -12.38 9.66 -19.29
N GLY A 153 -13.48 9.10 -18.79
CA GLY A 153 -14.57 9.83 -18.16
C GLY A 153 -14.38 10.18 -16.68
N ASP A 154 -13.23 9.89 -16.05
CA ASP A 154 -13.06 10.15 -14.62
C ASP A 154 -13.18 11.65 -14.31
N ALA A 155 -13.97 11.98 -13.29
CA ALA A 155 -14.21 13.35 -12.85
C ALA A 155 -12.96 14.05 -12.27
N ASP A 156 -11.96 13.30 -11.81
CA ASP A 156 -10.76 13.85 -11.19
C ASP A 156 -9.74 14.37 -12.22
N PRO A 157 -9.39 15.68 -12.18
CA PRO A 157 -8.35 16.27 -13.02
C PRO A 157 -6.98 15.59 -12.93
N HIS A 158 -6.61 15.03 -11.77
CA HIS A 158 -5.33 14.34 -11.64
C HIS A 158 -5.30 13.04 -12.45
N ILE A 159 -6.39 12.27 -12.43
CA ILE A 159 -6.54 11.07 -13.27
C ILE A 159 -6.47 11.45 -14.75
N ARG A 160 -7.25 12.43 -15.21
CA ARG A 160 -7.22 12.87 -16.62
C ARG A 160 -5.85 13.41 -17.07
N ARG A 161 -5.09 14.05 -16.18
CA ARG A 161 -3.67 14.40 -16.45
C ARG A 161 -2.78 13.17 -16.61
N VAL A 162 -2.98 12.10 -15.84
CA VAL A 162 -2.24 10.84 -16.01
C VAL A 162 -2.61 10.19 -17.34
N LEU A 163 -3.90 10.20 -17.71
CA LEU A 163 -4.39 9.72 -19.01
C LEU A 163 -3.74 10.48 -20.16
N ALA A 164 -3.80 11.81 -20.16
CA ALA A 164 -3.18 12.64 -21.20
C ALA A 164 -1.68 12.33 -21.37
N ARG A 165 -0.95 11.97 -20.31
CA ARG A 165 0.47 11.62 -20.39
C ARG A 165 0.73 10.22 -20.97
N ARG A 166 -0.16 9.26 -20.77
CA ARG A 166 0.14 7.83 -20.96
C ARG A 166 -0.73 7.12 -21.97
N ILE A 167 -1.92 7.64 -22.27
CA ILE A 167 -2.83 7.02 -23.23
C ILE A 167 -2.19 6.99 -24.62
N ASP A 168 -2.56 6.00 -25.43
CA ASP A 168 -2.08 5.94 -26.81
C ASP A 168 -2.45 7.23 -27.58
N ALA A 169 -1.60 7.62 -28.52
CA ALA A 169 -1.78 8.85 -29.29
C ALA A 169 -3.12 8.87 -30.05
N SER A 170 -3.64 7.71 -30.47
CA SER A 170 -4.93 7.60 -31.16
C SER A 170 -6.12 8.10 -30.34
N TRP A 171 -6.01 8.14 -29.01
CA TRP A 171 -7.07 8.58 -28.09
C TRP A 171 -6.87 10.00 -27.56
N LEU A 172 -5.73 10.66 -27.85
CA LEU A 172 -5.41 11.96 -27.27
C LEU A 172 -6.45 13.04 -27.59
N MET A 173 -7.06 12.97 -28.78
CA MET A 173 -8.07 13.93 -29.21
C MET A 173 -9.30 13.96 -28.32
N VAL A 174 -9.62 12.87 -27.60
CA VAL A 174 -10.73 12.85 -26.62
C VAL A 174 -10.51 13.83 -25.47
N LEU A 175 -9.26 14.15 -25.15
CA LEU A 175 -8.89 15.07 -24.06
C LEU A 175 -8.53 16.48 -24.55
N ALA A 176 -8.69 16.77 -25.85
CA ALA A 176 -8.29 18.06 -26.43
C ALA A 176 -9.09 19.25 -25.85
N GLU A 177 -10.35 19.02 -25.49
CA GLU A 177 -11.25 20.00 -24.92
C GLU A 177 -11.45 19.84 -23.40
N ASP A 178 -10.55 19.13 -22.71
CA ASP A 178 -10.65 18.96 -21.26
C ASP A 178 -10.79 20.32 -20.56
N PRO A 179 -11.71 20.49 -19.59
CA PRO A 179 -11.89 21.77 -18.89
C PRO A 179 -10.60 22.27 -18.21
N ILE A 180 -9.69 21.37 -17.87
CA ILE A 180 -8.45 21.67 -17.15
C ILE A 180 -7.33 22.02 -18.14
N ALA A 181 -6.82 23.25 -18.05
CA ALA A 181 -5.79 23.76 -18.95
C ALA A 181 -4.52 22.88 -18.99
N ASP A 182 -4.07 22.36 -17.83
CA ASP A 182 -2.92 21.46 -17.74
C ASP A 182 -3.11 20.18 -18.58
N VAL A 183 -4.33 19.64 -18.64
CA VAL A 183 -4.63 18.45 -19.45
C VAL A 183 -4.48 18.80 -20.92
N ARG A 184 -5.11 19.90 -21.37
CA ARG A 184 -5.01 20.37 -22.75
C ARG A 184 -3.57 20.66 -23.17
N ALA A 185 -2.77 21.25 -22.29
CA ALA A 185 -1.35 21.52 -22.55
C ALA A 185 -0.55 20.22 -22.77
N ILE A 186 -0.79 19.18 -21.96
CA ILE A 186 -0.15 17.86 -22.14
C ILE A 186 -0.57 17.24 -23.48
N VAL A 187 -1.86 17.32 -23.83
CA VAL A 187 -2.39 16.81 -25.10
C VAL A 187 -1.72 17.51 -26.28
N ALA A 188 -1.73 18.84 -26.31
CA ALA A 188 -1.11 19.64 -27.36
C ALA A 188 0.38 19.31 -27.51
N HIS A 189 1.11 19.21 -26.40
CA HIS A 189 2.52 18.83 -26.41
C HIS A 189 2.73 17.44 -27.02
N ARG A 190 1.93 16.44 -26.65
CA ARG A 190 2.12 15.07 -27.18
C ARG A 190 1.75 14.94 -28.65
N LEU A 191 0.75 15.69 -29.13
CA LEU A 191 0.35 15.67 -30.54
C LEU A 191 1.41 16.25 -31.47
N GLN A 192 2.27 17.17 -31.01
CA GLN A 192 3.39 17.70 -31.79
C GLN A 192 4.37 16.62 -32.26
N TRP A 193 4.47 15.52 -31.51
CA TRP A 193 5.40 14.41 -31.77
C TRP A 193 4.68 13.14 -32.21
N ALA A 194 3.36 13.18 -32.36
CA ALA A 194 2.61 12.08 -32.93
C ALA A 194 2.92 12.03 -34.43
N VAL A 195 3.66 11.02 -34.87
CA VAL A 195 3.88 10.78 -36.30
C VAL A 195 2.50 10.58 -36.93
N PRO A 196 2.09 11.38 -37.94
CA PRO A 196 0.83 11.12 -38.62
C PRO A 196 0.89 9.69 -39.17
N ALA A 197 -0.11 8.88 -38.82
CA ALA A 197 -0.31 7.58 -39.47
C ALA A 197 -0.27 7.85 -40.97
N SER A 198 0.66 7.20 -41.66
CA SER A 198 0.97 7.41 -43.07
C SER A 198 -0.33 7.54 -43.87
N ARG A 199 -0.49 8.66 -44.59
CA ARG A 199 -1.56 8.81 -45.58
C ARG A 199 -1.50 7.60 -46.51
N PRO A 200 -2.59 6.84 -46.74
CA PRO A 200 -2.62 5.93 -47.87
C PRO A 200 -2.52 6.77 -49.15
N ASP A 201 -1.59 6.36 -50.02
CA ASP A 201 -1.43 6.89 -51.38
C ASP A 201 -2.68 6.67 -52.24
#